data_AF-A0A7V9K442-F1
#
_entry.id   AF-A0A7V9K442-F1
#
_cell.length_a   1.000
_cell.length_b   1.000
_cell.length_c   1.000
_cell.angle_alpha   90.00
_cell.angle_beta   90.00
_cell.angle_gamma   90.00
#
_symmetry.space_group_name_H-M   'P 1'
#
loop_
_entity.id
_entity.type
_entity.pdbx_description
1 polymer ?
#
loop_
_entity_poly.entity_id
_entity_poly.type
_entity_poly.pdbx_seq_one_letter_code
_entity_poly.pdbx_strand_id
1 'polypeptide(L)'
;MPAIEGLSFQYALHERKPGRFPLRRWRYELWHGARLEAAGWRVSERDAARAVRLHASRVGHRLFGLTPRPAPDPRSVPAFRPGTAVQVRDGAVAFALVPLNLEPAAVPA
;
A
#
# COMPACT_ATOMS: atom_id res chain seq x y z
N MET A 1 -20.97 -10.90 -7.59
CA MET A 1 -19.68 -10.53 -8.21
C MET A 1 -18.59 -11.18 -7.38
N PRO A 2 -17.90 -12.23 -7.85
CA PRO A 2 -16.86 -12.87 -7.06
C PRO A 2 -15.68 -11.90 -6.96
N ALA A 3 -15.41 -11.41 -5.76
CA ALA A 3 -14.13 -10.78 -5.47
C ALA A 3 -13.09 -11.91 -5.40
N ILE A 4 -11.99 -11.80 -6.13
CA ILE A 4 -10.87 -12.72 -5.93
C ILE A 4 -10.34 -12.43 -4.52
N GLU A 5 -10.75 -13.26 -3.56
CA GLU A 5 -10.12 -13.33 -2.24
C GLU A 5 -8.74 -13.97 -2.46
N GLY A 6 -7.67 -13.18 -2.33
CA GLY A 6 -6.32 -13.75 -2.41
C GLY A 6 -5.17 -12.78 -2.65
N LEU A 7 -5.39 -11.61 -3.28
CA LEU A 7 -4.29 -10.68 -3.49
C LEU A 7 -4.03 -9.86 -2.22
N SER A 8 -2.94 -10.18 -1.54
CA SER A 8 -2.45 -9.43 -0.39
C SER A 8 -1.12 -8.76 -0.70
N PHE A 9 -1.02 -7.49 -0.36
CA PHE A 9 0.22 -6.74 -0.39
C PHE A 9 0.60 -6.37 1.03
N GLN A 10 1.85 -6.57 1.36
CA GLN A 10 2.41 -6.12 2.61
C GLN A 10 2.90 -4.68 2.46
N TYR A 11 2.73 -3.85 3.48
CA TYR A 11 3.22 -2.48 3.45
C TYR A 11 3.95 -2.10 4.73
N ALA A 12 4.95 -1.24 4.60
CA ALA A 12 5.61 -0.63 5.74
C ALA A 12 5.63 0.90 5.59
N LEU A 13 5.33 1.60 6.68
CA LEU A 13 5.40 3.05 6.76
C LEU A 13 6.31 3.41 7.92
N HIS A 14 7.49 3.97 7.61
CA HIS A 14 8.48 4.34 8.60
C HIS A 14 8.62 5.86 8.67
N GLU A 15 8.35 6.43 9.84
CA GLU A 15 8.72 7.81 10.13
C GLU A 15 10.24 7.88 10.34
N ARG A 16 10.94 8.69 9.52
CA ARG A 16 12.28 9.12 9.89
C ARG A 16 12.15 10.23 10.91
N LYS A 17 12.81 10.04 12.06
CA LYS A 17 13.04 11.11 13.03
C LYS A 17 13.58 12.34 12.29
N PRO A 18 12.95 13.51 12.46
CA PRO A 18 13.45 14.74 11.85
C PRO A 18 14.89 14.97 12.30
N GLY A 19 15.79 15.18 11.33
CA GLY A 19 17.16 15.56 11.61
C GLY A 19 17.26 17.07 11.83
N ARG A 20 18.35 17.69 11.35
CA ARG A 20 18.55 19.15 11.38
C ARG A 20 17.47 19.96 10.64
N PHE A 21 16.72 19.33 9.73
CA PHE A 21 15.62 19.94 9.01
C PHE A 21 14.27 19.51 9.62
N PRO A 22 13.31 20.44 9.81
CA PRO A 22 12.03 20.18 10.48
C PRO A 22 11.06 19.31 9.65
N LEU A 23 11.45 18.91 8.44
CA LEU A 23 10.62 18.10 7.56
C LEU A 23 10.63 16.65 8.03
N ARG A 24 9.51 16.22 8.60
CA ARG A 24 9.21 14.80 8.79
C ARG A 24 9.22 14.10 7.44
N ARG A 25 9.93 12.98 7.35
CA ARG A 25 9.98 12.18 6.12
C ARG A 25 9.45 10.79 6.42
N TRP A 26 8.48 10.38 5.64
CA TRP A 26 7.86 9.07 5.71
C TRP A 26 8.40 8.23 4.56
N ARG A 27 9.06 7.13 4.90
CA ARG A 27 9.40 6.09 3.93
C ARG A 27 8.21 5.16 3.82
N TYR A 28 7.78 4.91 2.60
CA TYR A 28 6.83 3.85 2.33
C TYR A 28 7.50 2.71 1.60
N GLU A 29 7.02 1.51 1.87
CA GLU A 29 7.40 0.28 1.19
C GLU A 29 6.16 -0.54 0.91
N LEU A 30 6.14 -1.15 -0.28
CA LEU A 30 5.11 -2.03 -0.76
C LEU A 30 5.78 -3.33 -1.17
N TRP A 31 5.35 -4.41 -0.55
CA TRP A 31 5.87 -5.74 -0.69
C TRP A 31 4.79 -6.68 -1.21
N HIS A 32 5.21 -7.65 -2.02
CA HIS A 32 4.39 -8.74 -2.49
C HIS A 32 5.17 -10.04 -2.27
N GLY A 33 4.86 -10.74 -1.18
CA GLY A 33 5.71 -11.81 -0.67
C GLY A 33 7.13 -11.32 -0.39
N ALA A 34 8.15 -12.02 -0.88
CA ALA A 34 9.56 -11.64 -0.72
C ALA A 34 10.02 -10.50 -1.65
N ARG A 35 9.15 -9.98 -2.52
CA ARG A 35 9.51 -8.96 -3.51
C ARG A 35 9.10 -7.57 -3.06
N LEU A 36 10.06 -6.64 -3.07
CA LEU A 36 9.79 -5.21 -2.93
C LEU A 36 9.28 -4.66 -4.28
N GLU A 37 8.00 -4.28 -4.34
CA GLU A 37 7.36 -3.77 -5.56
C GLU A 37 7.49 -2.26 -5.71
N ALA A 38 7.43 -1.53 -4.60
CA ALA A 38 7.63 -0.08 -4.61
C ALA A 38 8.16 0.42 -3.27
N ALA A 39 9.06 1.41 -3.32
CA ALA A 39 9.49 2.15 -2.15
C ALA A 39 9.73 3.62 -2.50
N GLY A 40 9.57 4.50 -1.53
CA GLY A 40 9.83 5.91 -1.74
C GLY A 40 9.68 6.77 -0.49
N TRP A 41 9.88 8.07 -0.67
CA TRP A 41 9.79 9.07 0.40
C TRP A 41 8.65 10.04 0.15
N ARG A 42 7.94 10.39 1.23
CA ARG A 42 6.90 11.42 1.26
C ARG A 42 7.08 12.31 2.49
N VAL A 43 6.51 13.50 2.42
CA VAL A 43 6.62 14.52 3.49
C VAL A 43 5.54 14.36 4.56
N SER A 44 4.51 13.56 4.30
CA SER A 44 3.44 13.27 5.25
C SER A 44 3.09 11.78 5.28
N GLU A 45 2.61 11.32 6.43
CA GLU A 45 2.09 9.96 6.63
C GLU A 45 0.95 9.65 5.65
N ARG A 46 0.02 10.61 5.49
CA ARG A 46 -1.13 10.47 4.59
C ARG A 46 -0.72 10.31 3.14
N ASP A 47 0.29 11.06 2.68
CA ASP A 47 0.79 10.94 1.32
C ASP A 47 1.57 9.65 1.10
N ALA A 48 2.26 9.16 2.13
CA ALA A 48 2.91 7.85 2.11
C ALA A 48 1.88 6.73 1.98
N ALA A 49 0.80 6.75 2.79
CA ALA A 49 -0.30 5.80 2.69
C ALA A 49 -1.00 5.85 1.30
N ARG A 50 -1.26 7.05 0.79
CA ARG A 50 -1.80 7.23 -0.57
C ARG A 50 -0.90 6.65 -1.65
N ALA A 51 0.42 6.87 -1.53
CA ALA A 51 1.40 6.31 -2.45
C ALA A 51 1.39 4.78 -2.44
N VAL A 52 1.35 4.15 -1.26
CA VAL A 52 1.22 2.69 -1.12
C VAL A 52 -0.02 2.19 -1.85
N ARG A 53 -1.18 2.80 -1.61
CA ARG A 53 -2.45 2.39 -2.25
C ARG A 53 -2.40 2.52 -3.78
N LEU A 54 -1.84 3.61 -4.30
CA LEU A 54 -1.67 3.84 -5.73
C LEU A 54 -0.73 2.81 -6.36
N HIS A 55 0.41 2.53 -5.71
CA HIS A 55 1.35 1.52 -6.20
C HIS A 55 0.75 0.11 -6.15
N ALA A 56 0.06 -0.24 -5.07
CA ALA A 56 -0.60 -1.53 -4.93
C ALA A 56 -1.67 -1.75 -6.00
N SER A 57 -2.47 -0.72 -6.32
CA SER A 57 -3.40 -0.79 -7.45
C SER A 57 -2.66 -1.03 -8.77
N ARG A 58 -1.62 -0.26 -9.06
CA ARG A 58 -0.85 -0.41 -10.32
C ARG A 58 -0.24 -1.80 -10.45
N VAL A 59 0.32 -2.33 -9.37
CA VAL A 59 0.89 -3.68 -9.33
C VAL A 59 -0.20 -4.72 -9.49
N GLY A 60 -1.33 -4.58 -8.78
CA GLY A 60 -2.48 -5.48 -8.90
C GLY A 60 -3.03 -5.55 -10.32
N HIS A 61 -3.22 -4.40 -10.98
CA HIS A 61 -3.65 -4.36 -12.38
C HIS A 61 -2.64 -5.07 -13.30
N ARG A 62 -1.34 -4.81 -13.10
CA ARG A 62 -0.28 -5.46 -13.87
C ARG A 62 -0.26 -6.99 -13.67
N LEU A 63 -0.41 -7.47 -12.44
CA LEU A 63 -0.42 -8.91 -12.12
C LEU A 63 -1.56 -9.64 -12.83
N PHE A 64 -2.71 -8.99 -13.00
CA PHE A 64 -3.86 -9.55 -13.72
C PHE A 64 -3.87 -9.20 -15.22
N GLY A 65 -2.79 -8.65 -15.78
CA GLY A 65 -2.72 -8.27 -17.20
C GLY A 65 -3.68 -7.15 -17.60
N LEU A 66 -4.23 -6.41 -16.64
CA LEU A 66 -5.14 -5.30 -16.87
C LEU A 66 -4.36 -4.03 -17.17
N THR A 67 -4.88 -3.22 -18.09
CA THR A 67 -4.33 -1.88 -18.32
C THR A 67 -4.57 -1.05 -17.06
N PRO A 68 -3.53 -0.49 -16.41
CA PRO A 68 -3.73 0.37 -15.26
C PRO A 68 -4.58 1.56 -15.66
N ARG A 69 -5.65 1.85 -14.91
CA ARG A 69 -6.42 3.09 -15.08
C ARG A 69 -5.45 4.28 -14.93
N PRO A 70 -5.62 5.39 -15.69
CA PRO A 70 -4.86 6.61 -15.44
C PRO A 70 -4.88 6.92 -13.95
N ALA A 71 -3.69 7.08 -13.37
CA ALA A 71 -3.58 7.20 -11.93
C ALA A 71 -4.41 8.41 -11.46
N PRO A 72 -5.36 8.21 -10.53
CA PRO A 72 -6.16 9.32 -10.02
C PRO A 72 -5.26 10.35 -9.33
N ASP A 73 -5.74 11.59 -9.20
CA ASP A 73 -5.05 12.60 -8.39
C ASP A 73 -4.70 11.98 -7.03
N PRO A 74 -3.41 11.99 -6.61
CA PRO A 74 -3.03 11.47 -5.30
C PRO A 74 -3.89 12.02 -4.15
N ARG A 75 -4.43 13.24 -4.28
CA ARG A 75 -5.32 13.85 -3.30
C ARG A 75 -6.72 13.22 -3.26
N SER A 76 -7.21 12.66 -4.36
CA SER A 76 -8.51 11.98 -4.42
C SER A 76 -8.45 10.55 -3.89
N VAL A 77 -7.26 10.01 -3.65
CA VAL A 77 -7.08 8.68 -3.06
C VAL A 77 -7.30 8.75 -1.54
N PRO A 78 -8.15 7.89 -0.97
CA PRO A 78 -8.33 7.83 0.47
C PRO A 78 -7.02 7.37 1.12
N ALA A 79 -6.49 8.18 2.03
CA ALA A 79 -5.45 7.73 2.95
C ALA A 79 -6.03 6.70 3.92
N PHE A 80 -5.18 5.82 4.44
CA PHE A 80 -5.55 4.87 5.49
C PHE A 80 -4.62 5.06 6.71
N ARG A 81 -5.07 4.59 7.87
CA ARG A 81 -4.24 4.62 9.08
C ARG A 81 -3.12 3.58 8.96
N PRO A 82 -1.84 3.96 9.16
CA PRO A 82 -0.77 2.99 9.25
C PRO A 82 -1.06 1.95 10.34
N GLY A 83 -0.65 0.70 10.11
CA GLY A 83 -0.81 -0.37 11.10
C GLY A 83 -2.17 -1.06 11.07
N THR A 84 -3.08 -0.66 10.20
CA THR A 84 -4.35 -1.38 9.98
C THR A 84 -4.34 -2.14 8.66
N ALA A 85 -4.89 -3.36 8.65
CA ALA A 85 -5.20 -4.04 7.41
C ALA A 85 -6.39 -3.33 6.72
N VAL A 86 -6.29 -3.08 5.41
CA VAL A 86 -7.32 -2.38 4.64
C VAL A 86 -7.63 -3.11 3.36
N GLN A 87 -8.92 -3.34 3.09
CA GLN A 87 -9.40 -3.87 1.83
C GLN A 87 -9.58 -2.73 0.82
N VAL A 88 -8.95 -2.85 -0.34
CA VAL A 88 -9.03 -1.88 -1.42
C VAL A 88 -9.68 -2.55 -2.63
N ARG A 89 -10.73 -1.92 -3.13
CA ARG A 89 -11.31 -2.22 -4.44
C ARG A 89 -10.97 -1.09 -5.38
N ASP A 90 -10.30 -1.41 -6.49
CA ASP A 90 -9.98 -0.45 -7.54
C ASP A 90 -10.26 -1.06 -8.91
N GLY A 91 -11.33 -0.58 -9.54
CA GLY A 91 -11.84 -1.15 -10.80
C GLY A 91 -12.17 -2.63 -10.65
N ALA A 92 -11.50 -3.46 -11.46
CA ALA A 92 -11.68 -4.91 -11.48
C ALA A 92 -10.78 -5.66 -10.49
N VAL A 93 -9.90 -4.96 -9.77
CA VAL A 93 -8.95 -5.57 -8.82
C VAL A 93 -9.39 -5.29 -7.39
N ALA A 94 -9.44 -6.34 -6.58
CA ALA A 94 -9.56 -6.25 -5.12
C ALA A 94 -8.27 -6.76 -4.48
N PHE A 95 -7.76 -6.06 -3.48
CA PHE A 95 -6.56 -6.46 -2.74
C PHE A 95 -6.59 -5.99 -1.29
N ALA A 96 -5.92 -6.76 -0.43
CA ALA A 96 -5.68 -6.40 0.96
C ALA A 96 -4.32 -5.71 1.10
N LEU A 97 -4.28 -4.57 1.79
CA LEU A 97 -3.06 -3.97 2.29
C LEU A 97 -2.89 -4.39 3.75
N VAL A 98 -1.87 -5.19 4.03
CA VAL A 98 -1.56 -5.68 5.37
C VAL A 98 -0.25 -5.04 5.83
N PRO A 99 -0.16 -4.47 7.03
CA PRO A 99 1.11 -3.92 7.50
C PRO A 99 2.11 -5.05 7.75
N LEU A 100 3.36 -4.84 7.34
CA LEU A 100 4.45 -5.83 7.42
C LEU A 100 4.73 -6.29 8.87
N ASN A 101 4.35 -5.48 9.87
CA ASN A 101 4.50 -5.79 11.30
C ASN A 101 3.22 -6.37 11.93
N LEU A 102 2.14 -6.59 11.18
CA LEU A 102 1.14 -7.56 11.62
C LEU A 102 1.70 -8.92 11.22
N GLU A 103 2.21 -9.66 12.21
CA GLU A 103 2.22 -11.12 12.12
C GLU A 103 0.87 -11.54 11.50
N PRO A 104 0.87 -12.23 10.33
CA PRO A 104 -0.38 -12.81 9.85
C PRO A 104 -0.88 -13.69 10.99
N ALA A 105 -2.07 -13.37 11.52
CA ALA A 105 -2.67 -14.17 12.58
C ALA A 105 -2.60 -15.62 12.14
N ALA A 106 -1.76 -16.41 12.85
CA ALA A 106 -1.53 -17.80 12.52
C ALA A 106 -2.89 -18.47 12.40
N VAL A 107 -3.22 -18.96 11.21
CA VAL A 107 -4.41 -19.76 11.01
C VAL A 107 -4.18 -21.05 11.80
N PRO A 108 -4.94 -21.34 12.87
CA PRO A 108 -4.83 -22.63 13.53
C PRO A 108 -5.25 -23.72 12.53
N ALA A 109 -4.40 -24.75 12.42
CA ALA A 109 -4.57 -25.91 11.56
C ALA A 109 -5.82 -26.74 11.89
#